data_AF-A0A3P7MBR4-F1
#
_entry.id   AF-A0A3P7MBR4-F1
#
_cell.length_a   1.000
_cell.length_b   1.000
_cell.length_c   1.000
_cell.angle_alpha   90.00
_cell.angle_beta   90.00
_cell.angle_gamma   90.00
#
_symmetry.space_group_name_H-M   'P 1'
#
loop_
_entity.id
_entity.type
_entity.pdbx_description
1 polymer ?
#
loop_
_entity_poly.entity_id
_entity_poly.type
_entity_poly.pdbx_seq_one_letter_code
_entity_poly.pdbx_strand_id
1 'polypeptide(L)'
;MKLGDADVPLKQFKQEKKGFQKVMLRLSDEQGSLVLTKVDSGKTDRDGINPDDVIFIEDVNILYVIVGSGASEKERHNSWVEAE
;
A
#
# COMPACT_ATOMS: atom_id res chain seq x y z
N MET A 1 30.19 -5.14 6.22
CA MET A 1 29.31 -5.45 7.37
C MET A 1 27.88 -5.46 6.82
N LYS A 2 27.22 -6.61 6.70
CA LYS A 2 25.83 -6.71 6.21
C LYS A 2 24.90 -6.45 7.41
N LEU A 3 24.05 -5.43 7.30
CA LEU A 3 23.10 -5.03 8.36
C LEU A 3 21.90 -6.01 8.54
N GLY A 4 21.85 -7.12 7.80
CA GLY A 4 20.64 -7.94 7.64
C GLY A 4 20.51 -9.17 8.55
N ASP A 5 21.54 -9.53 9.31
CA ASP A 5 21.60 -10.84 10.00
C ASP A 5 21.22 -10.77 11.50
N ALA A 6 20.60 -9.68 11.96
CA ALA A 6 20.13 -9.58 13.33
C ALA A 6 18.78 -10.28 13.48
N ASP A 7 18.65 -11.19 14.45
CA ASP A 7 17.36 -11.71 14.92
C ASP A 7 16.54 -10.55 15.50
N VAL A 8 15.76 -9.88 14.65
CA VAL A 8 14.82 -8.84 15.07
C VAL A 8 13.61 -9.55 15.68
N PRO A 9 13.33 -9.40 16.97
CA PRO A 9 12.12 -9.96 17.57
C PRO A 9 10.92 -9.40 16.80
N LEU A 10 10.02 -10.28 16.35
CA LEU A 10 8.75 -9.87 15.75
C LEU A 10 8.08 -8.90 16.72
N LYS A 11 8.09 -7.62 16.38
CA LYS A 11 7.40 -6.60 17.15
C LYS A 11 5.92 -6.93 17.02
N GLN A 12 5.34 -7.50 18.08
CA GLN A 12 3.92 -7.80 18.12
C GLN A 12 3.17 -6.47 18.06
N PHE A 13 2.79 -6.05 16.86
CA PHE A 13 1.80 -4.99 16.65
C PHE A 13 0.46 -5.54 17.13
N LYS A 14 0.26 -5.54 18.45
CA LYS A 14 -1.03 -5.92 19.06
C LYS A 14 -2.03 -4.82 18.78
N GLN A 15 -2.81 -5.02 17.72
CA GLN A 15 -4.28 -5.01 17.77
C GLN A 15 -4.81 -5.67 16.49
N GLU A 16 -4.84 -6.99 16.45
CA GLU A 16 -5.79 -7.68 15.57
C GLU A 16 -7.19 -7.39 16.13
N LYS A 17 -7.87 -6.36 15.61
CA LYS A 17 -9.30 -6.20 15.87
C LYS A 17 -10.00 -7.35 15.14
N LYS A 18 -10.55 -8.28 15.93
CA LYS A 18 -11.28 -9.46 15.46
C LYS A 18 -12.24 -9.09 14.32
N GLY A 19 -11.99 -9.61 13.11
CA GLY A 19 -12.85 -9.41 11.94
C GLY A 19 -12.48 -8.26 10.99
N PHE A 20 -11.47 -7.43 11.30
CA PHE A 20 -10.96 -6.47 10.32
C PHE A 20 -9.99 -7.14 9.34
N GLN A 21 -10.13 -6.86 8.05
CA GLN A 21 -9.21 -7.29 7.01
C GLN A 21 -8.62 -6.07 6.32
N LYS A 22 -7.29 -5.98 6.30
CA LYS A 22 -6.59 -4.94 5.53
C LYS A 22 -6.91 -5.10 4.06
N VAL A 23 -6.98 -3.98 3.35
CA VAL A 23 -7.18 -3.95 1.89
C VAL A 23 -6.01 -3.20 1.26
N MET A 24 -5.50 -3.76 0.15
CA MET A 24 -4.54 -3.08 -0.71
C MET A 24 -5.25 -2.64 -1.99
N LEU A 25 -5.12 -1.37 -2.34
CA LEU A 25 -5.60 -0.81 -3.60
C LEU A 25 -4.43 -0.24 -4.40
N ARG A 26 -4.54 -0.25 -5.72
CA ARG A 26 -3.57 0.31 -6.67
C ARG A 26 -4.27 1.35 -7.52
N LEU A 27 -3.76 2.58 -7.48
CA LEU A 27 -4.14 3.68 -8.34
C LEU A 27 -3.14 3.75 -9.48
N SER A 28 -3.63 3.52 -10.70
CA SER A 28 -2.80 3.36 -11.90
C SER A 28 -3.45 4.04 -13.09
N ASP A 29 -2.66 4.71 -13.93
CA ASP A 29 -3.11 5.30 -15.20
C ASP A 29 -2.71 4.51 -16.46
N GLU A 30 -2.15 3.30 -16.28
CA GLU A 30 -1.65 2.41 -17.33
C GLU A 30 -2.68 2.13 -18.45
N GLN A 31 -3.98 2.16 -18.13
CA GLN A 31 -5.07 1.90 -19.07
C GLN A 31 -5.52 3.17 -19.84
N GLY A 32 -4.80 4.29 -19.71
CA GLY A 32 -5.12 5.58 -20.33
C GLY A 32 -6.06 6.46 -19.51
N SER A 33 -6.72 5.90 -18.49
CA SER A 33 -7.46 6.62 -17.46
C SER A 33 -6.93 6.23 -16.08
N LEU A 34 -7.07 7.13 -15.11
CA LEU A 34 -6.70 6.84 -13.73
C LEU A 34 -7.75 5.90 -13.12
N VAL A 35 -7.33 4.74 -12.62
CA VAL A 35 -8.22 3.71 -12.08
C VAL A 35 -7.69 3.21 -10.74
N LEU A 36 -8.57 3.16 -9.74
CA LEU A 36 -8.31 2.55 -8.43
C LEU A 36 -8.82 1.10 -8.44
N THR A 37 -7.94 0.13 -8.25
CA THR A 37 -8.26 -1.30 -8.28
C THR A 37 -7.86 -2.00 -6.99
N LYS A 38 -8.64 -2.97 -6.53
CA LYS A 38 -8.28 -3.79 -5.37
C LYS A 38 -7.25 -4.85 -5.78
N VAL A 39 -6.12 -4.86 -5.10
CA VAL A 39 -5.00 -5.81 -5.34
C VAL A 39 -5.10 -7.01 -4.41
N ASP A 40 -5.35 -6.79 -3.12
CA ASP A 40 -5.41 -7.87 -2.12
C ASP A 40 -6.35 -7.53 -0.95
N SER A 41 -6.76 -8.54 -0.20
CA SER A 41 -7.41 -8.40 1.11
C SER A 41 -6.94 -9.47 2.09
N GLY A 42 -6.62 -9.03 3.31
CA GLY A 42 -6.23 -9.90 4.43
C GLY A 42 -4.74 -10.25 4.47
N LYS A 43 -4.06 -10.29 3.32
CA LYS A 43 -2.60 -10.27 3.23
C LYS A 43 -2.18 -8.98 2.52
N THR A 44 -1.12 -8.36 2.99
CA THR A 44 -0.65 -7.07 2.48
C THR A 44 0.86 -7.15 2.42
N ASP A 45 1.32 -8.14 1.67
CA ASP A 45 2.74 -8.44 1.51
C ASP A 45 3.39 -7.40 0.59
N ARG A 46 4.68 -7.14 0.81
CA ARG A 46 5.42 -6.12 0.03
C ARG A 46 5.51 -6.46 -1.45
N ASP A 47 5.36 -7.72 -1.80
CA ASP A 47 5.39 -8.19 -3.19
C ASP A 47 4.20 -7.66 -4.01
N GLY A 48 3.12 -7.20 -3.36
CA GLY A 48 1.99 -6.55 -4.01
C GLY A 48 2.20 -5.06 -4.35
N ILE A 49 3.33 -4.46 -3.93
CA ILE A 49 3.63 -3.05 -4.16
C ILE A 49 4.27 -2.90 -5.55
N ASN A 50 3.54 -2.26 -6.47
CA ASN A 50 4.09 -1.85 -7.76
C ASN A 50 4.87 -0.53 -7.61
N PRO A 51 6.19 -0.48 -7.93
CA PRO A 51 6.97 0.75 -7.86
C PRO A 51 6.55 1.82 -8.88
N ASP A 52 5.78 1.44 -9.91
CA ASP A 52 5.35 2.33 -10.99
C ASP A 52 3.96 2.95 -10.76
N ASP A 53 3.30 2.65 -9.63
CA ASP A 53 1.94 3.14 -9.31
C ASP A 53 1.88 3.74 -7.89
N VAL A 54 0.69 4.23 -7.49
CA VAL A 54 0.39 4.58 -6.10
C VAL A 54 -0.40 3.44 -5.43
N ILE A 55 0.04 3.04 -4.23
CA ILE A 55 -0.58 1.96 -3.45
C ILE A 55 -1.23 2.53 -2.20
N PHE A 56 -2.49 2.14 -1.97
CA PHE A 56 -3.24 2.46 -0.76
C PHE A 56 -3.33 1.21 0.10
N ILE A 57 -3.02 1.34 1.38
CA ILE A 57 -3.21 0.28 2.37
C ILE A 57 -4.18 0.79 3.42
N GLU A 58 -5.40 0.29 3.35
CA GLU A 58 -6.43 0.55 4.34
C GLU A 58 -6.20 -0.34 5.56
N ASP A 59 -5.84 0.29 6.68
CA ASP A 59 -5.78 -0.33 7.99
C ASP A 59 -6.89 0.24 8.89
N VAL A 60 -7.09 -0.35 10.07
CA VAL A 60 -8.25 -0.13 10.93
C VAL A 60 -8.55 1.36 11.19
N ASN A 61 -7.53 2.17 11.41
CA ASN A 61 -7.68 3.60 11.71
C ASN A 61 -6.71 4.48 10.90
N ILE A 62 -5.96 3.88 9.97
CA ILE A 62 -4.87 4.55 9.25
C ILE A 62 -4.93 4.11 7.81
N LEU A 63 -4.92 5.09 6.90
CA LEU A 63 -4.68 4.87 5.49
C LEU A 63 -3.21 5.16 5.22
N TYR A 64 -2.48 4.18 4.70
CA TYR A 64 -1.13 4.41 4.18
C TYR A 64 -1.21 4.64 2.68
N VAL A 65 -0.60 5.72 2.21
CA VAL A 65 -0.45 6.01 0.79
C VAL A 65 1.03 5.90 0.45
N ILE A 66 1.38 4.93 -0.38
CA ILE A 66 2.74 4.67 -0.83
C ILE A 66 2.84 5.12 -2.29
N VAL A 67 3.61 6.18 -2.52
CA VAL A 67 3.85 6.69 -3.87
C VAL A 67 5.09 6.02 -4.45
N GLY A 68 4.89 5.20 -5.48
CA GLY A 68 5.97 4.54 -6.19
C GLY A 68 7.00 5.52 -6.78
N SER A 69 8.25 5.08 -6.93
CA SER A 69 9.29 5.89 -7.58
C SER A 69 9.02 6.12 -9.07
N GLY A 70 8.34 5.18 -9.73
CA GLY A 70 7.94 5.25 -11.13
C GLY A 70 6.55 5.86 -11.35
N ALA A 71 5.77 6.09 -10.29
CA ALA A 71 4.43 6.65 -10.38
C ALA A 71 4.37 7.91 -11.25
N SER A 72 3.35 7.97 -12.11
CA SER A 72 3.13 9.07 -13.03
C SER A 72 2.81 10.37 -12.28
N GLU A 73 3.03 11.53 -12.90
CA GLU A 73 2.61 12.79 -12.28
C GLU A 73 1.10 12.82 -12.01
N LYS A 74 0.30 12.22 -12.89
CA LYS A 74 -1.15 12.17 -12.73
C LYS A 74 -1.53 11.36 -11.49
N GLU A 75 -0.92 10.21 -11.28
CA GLU A 75 -1.15 9.38 -10.07
C GLU A 75 -0.74 10.13 -8.80
N ARG A 76 0.45 10.76 -8.82
CA ARG A 76 0.97 11.54 -7.68
C ARG A 76 0.01 12.66 -7.28
N HIS A 77 -0.44 13.47 -8.23
CA HIS A 77 -1.30 14.62 -7.96
C HIS A 77 -2.70 14.20 -7.49
N ASN A 78 -3.23 13.08 -7.98
CA ASN A 78 -4.57 12.62 -7.61
C ASN A 78 -4.56 11.74 -6.34
N SER A 79 -3.40 11.26 -5.88
CA SER A 79 -3.31 10.38 -4.71
C SER A 79 -3.99 10.91 -3.46
N TRP A 80 -3.95 12.22 -3.22
CA TRP A 80 -4.61 12.83 -2.06
C TRP A 80 -6.13 12.95 -2.25
N VAL A 81 -6.60 13.22 -3.48
CA VAL A 81 -8.03 13.31 -3.80
C VAL A 81 -8.70 11.96 -3.64
N GLU A 82 -8.01 10.88 -4.05
CA GLU A 82 -8.49 9.51 -3.89
C GLU A 82 -8.40 8.99 -2.44
N ALA A 83 -7.74 9.74 -1.54
CA ALA A 83 -7.56 9.37 -0.14
C ALA A 83 -8.61 9.98 0.82
N GLU A 84 -9.45 10.92 0.34
CA GLU A 84 -10.55 11.56 1.09
C GLU A 84 -11.82 10.70 1.12
#